data_AF-A0A822F2P3-F1
#
_entry.id   AF-A0A822F2P3-F1
#
_cell.length_a   1.000
_cell.length_b   1.000
_cell.length_c   1.000
_cell.angle_alpha   90.00
_cell.angle_beta   90.00
_cell.angle_gamma   90.00
#
_symmetry.space_group_name_H-M   'P 1'
#
loop_
_entity.id
_entity.type
_entity.pdbx_description
1 polymer ?
#
loop_
_entity_poly.entity_id
_entity_poly.type
_entity_poly.pdbx_seq_one_letter_code
_entity_poly.pdbx_strand_id
1 'polypeptide(L)' 'INNENGKSATINPDDLEHPTKLIKFLVGVRHQNEYFPIGGPWSKSLDGANPESDPQVLRRTAIRCVQAQTGMDLSKCIQW' A
#
# COMPACT_ATOMS: atom_id res chain seq x y z
N ILE A 1 -0.55 -12.29 49.81
CA ILE A 1 0.68 -12.94 49.32
C ILE A 1 0.25 -14.02 48.33
N ASN A 2 0.87 -14.02 47.14
CA ASN A 2 0.74 -14.93 45.96
C ASN A 2 -0.49 -14.65 45.08
N ASN A 3 -0.43 -13.84 44.01
CA ASN A 3 0.24 -14.02 42.70
C ASN A 3 0.20 -15.45 42.16
N GLU A 4 -0.53 -15.66 41.05
CA GLU A 4 -0.19 -16.55 39.92
C GLU A 4 -1.40 -16.69 38.98
N ASN A 5 -1.38 -15.98 37.84
CA ASN A 5 -1.75 -16.52 36.53
C ASN A 5 -1.57 -15.47 35.42
N GLY A 6 -0.33 -15.00 35.28
CA GLY A 6 0.15 -14.47 34.00
C GLY A 6 0.41 -15.64 33.06
N LYS A 7 -0.64 -16.24 32.49
CA LYS A 7 -0.47 -17.21 31.40
C LYS A 7 -0.01 -16.44 30.17
N SER A 8 1.31 -16.40 29.94
CA SER A 8 1.85 -16.02 28.64
C SER A 8 1.30 -17.02 27.63
N ALA A 9 0.50 -16.55 26.68
CA ALA A 9 0.03 -17.37 25.59
C ALA A 9 1.25 -17.95 24.86
N THR A 10 1.45 -19.26 24.96
CA THR A 10 2.47 -19.97 24.19
C THR A 10 1.93 -20.09 22.77
N ILE A 11 2.45 -19.28 21.85
CA ILE A 11 2.08 -19.34 20.44
C ILE A 11 2.71 -20.62 19.86
N ASN A 12 1.89 -21.54 19.33
CA ASN A 12 2.43 -22.68 18.60
C ASN A 12 3.03 -22.17 17.28
N PRO A 13 4.27 -22.57 16.91
CA PRO A 13 4.88 -22.16 15.66
C PRO A 13 4.04 -22.53 14.42
N ASP A 14 3.28 -23.61 14.49
CA ASP A 14 2.39 -24.07 13.42
C ASP A 14 1.16 -23.17 13.22
N ASP A 15 0.79 -22.37 14.22
CA ASP A 15 -0.26 -21.36 14.14
C ASP A 15 0.25 -20.02 13.54
N LEU A 16 1.56 -19.90 13.28
CA LEU A 16 2.15 -18.72 12.67
C LEU A 16 2.01 -18.77 11.15
N GLU A 17 1.23 -17.84 10.60
CA GLU A 17 1.09 -17.73 9.16
C GLU A 17 2.32 -17.06 8.52
N HIS A 18 2.86 -17.67 7.47
CA HIS A 18 4.00 -17.10 6.74
C HIS A 18 3.63 -15.72 6.17
N PRO A 19 4.44 -14.65 6.36
CA PRO A 19 4.07 -13.28 5.98
C PRO A 19 3.64 -13.10 4.51
N THR A 20 4.18 -13.91 3.60
CA THR A 20 3.81 -13.92 2.18
C THR A 20 2.33 -14.24 1.91
N LYS A 21 1.64 -14.91 2.84
CA LYS A 21 0.19 -15.16 2.74
C LYS A 21 -0.65 -13.98 3.24
N LEU A 22 -0.07 -13.17 4.13
CA LEU A 22 -0.74 -12.05 4.79
C LEU A 22 -0.68 -10.77 3.95
N ILE A 23 0.40 -10.57 3.19
CA ILE A 23 0.65 -9.33 2.44
C ILE A 23 0.37 -9.57 0.96
N LYS A 24 -0.51 -8.75 0.40
CA LYS A 24 -0.88 -8.77 -1.03
C LYS A 24 -0.55 -7.43 -1.65
N PHE A 25 0.00 -7.47 -2.86
CA PHE A 25 0.35 -6.27 -3.62
C PHE A 25 -0.58 -6.13 -4.82
N LEU A 26 -1.04 -4.91 -5.05
CA LEU A 26 -1.69 -4.54 -6.30
C LEU A 26 -0.58 -4.22 -7.32
N VAL A 27 -0.50 -5.03 -8.38
CA VAL A 27 0.49 -4.89 -9.44
C VAL A 27 -0.20 -4.96 -10.80
N GLY A 28 0.38 -4.31 -11.79
CA GLY A 28 0.00 -4.51 -13.18
C GLY A 28 0.64 -5.78 -13.75
N VAL A 29 0.02 -6.35 -14.78
CA VAL A 29 0.53 -7.54 -15.47
C VAL A 29 0.68 -7.21 -16.96
N ARG A 30 1.88 -7.39 -17.50
CA ARG A 30 2.19 -7.25 -18.93
C ARG A 30 2.72 -8.59 -19.44
N HIS A 31 2.19 -9.09 -20.56
CA HIS A 31 2.54 -10.41 -21.10
C HIS A 31 2.49 -11.54 -20.04
N GLN A 32 2.95 -12.75 -20.39
CA GLN A 32 2.99 -13.85 -19.43
C GLN A 32 4.14 -13.63 -18.44
N ASN A 33 3.79 -13.21 -17.21
CA ASN A 33 4.64 -13.09 -16.01
C ASN A 33 5.51 -11.84 -15.84
N GLU A 34 5.26 -10.73 -16.55
CA GLU A 34 5.90 -9.45 -16.21
C GLU A 34 4.97 -8.64 -15.29
N TYR A 35 5.40 -8.47 -14.04
CA TYR A 35 4.70 -7.62 -13.08
C TYR A 35 5.31 -6.24 -13.06
N PHE A 36 4.48 -5.20 -12.96
CA PHE A 36 4.94 -3.82 -12.84
C PHE A 36 4.20 -3.08 -11.71
N PRO A 37 4.85 -2.08 -11.10
CA PRO A 37 4.22 -1.28 -10.06
C PRO A 37 3.09 -0.43 -10.64
N ILE A 38 2.00 -0.28 -9.89
CA ILE A 38 0.98 0.73 -10.19
C ILE A 38 1.54 2.11 -9.87
N GLY A 39 1.36 3.05 -10.78
CA GLY A 39 1.94 4.39 -10.68
C GLY A 39 2.32 4.99 -12.02
N GLY A 40 2.94 6.15 -11.99
CA GLY A 40 3.37 6.85 -13.19
C GLY A 40 4.03 8.19 -12.88
N PRO A 41 4.46 8.91 -13.92
CA PRO A 41 5.11 10.20 -13.75
C PRO A 41 4.14 11.23 -13.19
N TRP A 42 4.68 12.12 -12.37
CA TRP A 42 4.03 13.35 -11.98
C TRP A 42 3.78 14.24 -13.21
N SER A 43 2.63 14.90 -13.25
CA SER A 43 2.26 15.88 -14.26
C SER A 43 1.90 17.22 -13.60
N LYS A 44 2.63 18.27 -13.97
CA LYS A 44 2.43 19.62 -13.42
C LYS A 44 1.01 20.15 -13.60
N SER A 45 0.40 19.87 -14.76
CA SER A 45 -0.95 20.35 -15.09
C SER A 45 -2.07 19.58 -14.39
N LEU A 46 -1.80 18.33 -13.98
CA LEU A 46 -2.83 17.44 -13.43
C LEU A 46 -2.72 17.29 -11.91
N ASP A 47 -1.50 17.32 -11.36
CA ASP A 47 -1.24 16.96 -9.97
C ASP A 47 -0.78 18.16 -9.11
N GLY A 48 -0.40 19.27 -9.74
CA GLY A 48 0.09 20.50 -9.08
C GLY A 48 1.55 20.81 -9.39
N ALA A 49 2.02 21.97 -8.93
CA ALA A 49 3.15 22.68 -9.55
C ALA A 49 4.57 22.17 -9.25
N ASN A 50 4.84 21.72 -8.01
CA ASN A 50 6.18 21.27 -7.61
C ASN A 50 6.08 20.25 -6.45
N PRO A 51 6.54 18.99 -6.64
CA PRO A 51 6.52 17.95 -5.60
C PRO A 51 7.49 18.20 -4.44
N GLU A 52 8.52 19.03 -4.61
CA GLU A 52 9.45 19.36 -3.52
C GLU A 52 8.82 20.28 -2.48
N SER A 53 7.96 21.22 -2.93
CA SER A 53 7.35 22.22 -2.05
C SER A 53 5.95 21.85 -1.56
N ASP A 54 5.22 20.99 -2.28
CA ASP A 54 3.89 20.50 -1.90
C ASP A 54 3.83 18.96 -1.97
N PRO A 55 3.96 18.26 -0.83
CA PRO A 55 3.85 16.80 -0.78
C PRO A 55 2.50 16.26 -1.28
N GLN A 56 1.44 17.08 -1.27
CA GLN A 56 0.13 16.66 -1.80
C GLN A 56 0.17 16.37 -3.30
N VAL A 57 1.14 16.92 -4.03
CA VAL A 57 1.34 16.67 -5.46
C VAL A 57 1.61 15.19 -5.74
N LEU A 58 2.43 14.52 -4.93
CA LEU A 58 2.69 13.09 -5.08
C LEU A 58 1.45 12.25 -4.76
N ARG A 59 0.66 12.69 -3.79
CA ARG A 59 -0.62 12.07 -3.44
C ARG A 59 -1.61 12.13 -4.60
N ARG A 60 -1.79 13.31 -5.22
CA ARG A 60 -2.64 13.50 -6.39
C ARG A 60 -2.16 12.66 -7.58
N THR A 61 -0.83 12.57 -7.78
CA THR A 61 -0.20 11.71 -8.79
C THR A 61 -0.58 10.23 -8.57
N ALA A 62 -0.44 9.73 -7.33
CA ALA A 62 -0.80 8.36 -6.99
C ALA A 62 -2.30 8.08 -7.21
N ILE A 63 -3.19 8.98 -6.74
CA ILE A 63 -4.64 8.88 -6.98
C ILE A 63 -4.93 8.77 -8.48
N ARG A 64 -4.40 9.69 -9.29
CA ARG A 64 -4.62 9.73 -10.74
C ARG A 64 -4.12 8.46 -11.44
N CYS A 65 -2.91 8.03 -11.14
CA CYS A 65 -2.32 6.85 -11.78
C CYS A 65 -3.04 5.56 -11.39
N VAL A 66 -3.36 5.38 -10.11
CA VAL A 66 -4.09 4.20 -9.62
C VAL A 66 -5.48 4.15 -10.23
N GLN A 67 -6.21 5.27 -10.23
CA GLN A 67 -7.55 5.33 -10.82
C GLN A 67 -7.53 5.01 -12.32
N ALA A 68 -6.54 5.51 -13.06
CA ALA A 68 -6.40 5.23 -14.48
C ALA A 68 -6.02 3.76 -14.78
N GLN A 69 -5.21 3.12 -13.94
CA GLN A 69 -4.68 1.78 -14.18
C GLN A 69 -5.55 0.66 -13.60
N THR A 70 -6.29 0.92 -12.52
CA THR A 70 -7.02 -0.10 -11.76
C THR A 70 -8.50 0.23 -11.56
N GLY A 71 -8.92 1.45 -11.90
CA GLY A 71 -10.29 1.94 -11.64
C GLY A 71 -10.56 2.29 -10.18
N MET A 72 -9.58 2.17 -9.28
CA MET A 72 -9.74 2.48 -7.86
C MET A 72 -9.47 3.95 -7.56
N ASP A 73 -10.38 4.60 -6.83
CA ASP A 73 -10.18 5.97 -6.36
C ASP A 73 -9.60 5.99 -4.93
N LEU A 74 -8.40 6.54 -4.78
CA LEU A 74 -7.71 6.68 -3.50
C LEU A 74 -8.00 8.03 -2.80
N SER A 75 -8.88 8.88 -3.34
CA SER A 75 -9.18 10.21 -2.77
C SER A 75 -9.67 10.16 -1.32
N LYS A 76 -10.27 9.04 -0.90
CA LYS A 76 -10.76 8.80 0.46
C LYS A 76 -9.70 8.25 1.42
N CYS A 77 -8.51 7.92 0.94
CA CYS A 77 -7.41 7.49 1.80
C CYS A 77 -6.95 8.67 2.65
N ILE A 78 -7.04 8.53 3.96
CA ILE A 78 -6.66 9.57 4.93
C ILE A 78 -5.22 9.40 5.45
N GLN A 79 -4.63 8.22 5.22
CA GLN A 79 -3.27 7.89 5.63
C GLN A 79 -2.43 7.56 4.39
N TRP A 80 -1.29 8.25 4.27
CA TRP A 80 -0.36 8.20 3.15
C TRP A 80 1.07 8.19 3.69
#